data_AF-A0A7I4C009-F1
#
_entry.id   AF-A0A7I4C009-F1
#
_cell.length_a   1.000
_cell.length_b   1.000
_cell.length_c   1.000
_cell.angle_alpha   90.00
_cell.angle_beta   90.00
_cell.angle_gamma   90.00
#
_symmetry.space_group_name_H-M   'P 1'
#
loop_
_entity.id
_entity.type
_entity.pdbx_description
1 polymer ?
#
loop_
_entity_poly.entity_id
_entity_poly.type
_entity_poly.pdbx_seq_one_letter_code
_entity_poly.pdbx_strand_id
1 'polypeptide(L)'
;MRALLKGTAAMPSIMLVALVAWSMICGLAVQAQDDFDFFYFVQQWPGSYCDTRRGCCFPLSSNPKAVFGIHGLWPNYDDGSWPDFCTKEPFNPKELADVVDQMDDDWGSLACPASDSHSFWTHEWTKHGTCSGLGQHGYFQSAIDLYGKHDITGALAKAGILPDGKHYQVDAIRHAISTVLDGHLPGIDCNKDGHGNRQLYQVYICVGKDGKTLIECPIFPRNECKGSVEFPVFDPHHHRLNSGGANDTGMRSDH
;
A
#
# COMPACT_ATOMS: atom_id res chain seq x y z
N MET A 1 78.36 -5.33 58.00
CA MET A 1 78.27 -5.63 56.54
C MET A 1 77.26 -6.73 56.33
N ARG A 2 76.50 -6.67 55.21
CA ARG A 2 75.36 -7.52 54.78
C ARG A 2 74.02 -7.04 55.35
N ALA A 3 73.25 -6.19 54.69
CA ALA A 3 72.66 -6.15 53.33
C ALA A 3 71.16 -6.39 53.42
N LEU A 4 70.41 -5.33 53.09
CA LEU A 4 68.97 -5.28 52.86
C LEU A 4 68.56 -6.23 51.75
N LEU A 5 67.44 -6.94 51.92
CA LEU A 5 66.61 -7.43 50.81
C LEU A 5 65.13 -7.22 51.18
N LYS A 6 64.54 -6.22 50.52
CA LYS A 6 63.10 -5.95 50.47
C LYS A 6 62.45 -7.02 49.58
N GLY A 7 61.53 -7.80 50.14
CA GLY A 7 60.65 -8.67 49.36
C GLY A 7 59.34 -7.96 49.07
N THR A 8 59.18 -7.45 47.85
CA THR A 8 57.90 -6.98 47.31
C THR A 8 57.02 -8.18 46.99
N ALA A 9 55.86 -8.30 47.64
CA ALA A 9 54.84 -9.27 47.24
C ALA A 9 54.20 -8.79 45.93
N ALA A 10 54.35 -9.57 44.86
CA ALA A 10 53.65 -9.38 43.61
C ALA A 10 52.17 -9.78 43.79
N MET A 11 51.25 -8.86 43.48
CA MET A 11 49.82 -9.17 43.39
C MET A 11 49.55 -10.02 42.14
N PRO A 12 48.71 -11.08 42.21
CA PRO A 12 48.48 -11.96 41.08
C PRO A 12 47.62 -11.27 40.01
N SER A 13 48.11 -11.27 38.77
CA SER A 13 47.51 -10.71 37.54
C SER A 13 46.24 -11.42 37.04
N ILE A 14 45.43 -12.00 37.94
CA ILE A 14 44.26 -12.81 37.56
C ILE A 14 42.96 -11.98 37.54
N MET A 15 42.98 -10.74 38.04
CA MET A 15 41.81 -9.86 38.05
C MET A 15 41.62 -8.99 36.79
N LEU A 16 42.38 -9.21 35.70
CA LEU A 16 42.24 -8.40 34.47
C LEU A 16 41.53 -9.11 33.31
N VAL A 17 41.37 -10.44 33.35
CA VAL A 17 40.80 -11.20 32.22
C VAL A 17 39.26 -11.30 32.29
N ALA A 18 38.66 -11.11 33.47
CA ALA A 18 37.21 -11.19 33.64
C ALA A 18 36.44 -9.91 33.27
N LEU A 19 37.11 -8.77 33.09
CA LEU A 19 36.45 -7.49 32.79
C LEU A 19 36.38 -7.15 31.29
N VAL A 20 37.14 -7.86 30.44
CA VAL A 20 37.16 -7.61 28.99
C VAL A 20 36.15 -8.50 28.25
N ALA A 21 35.64 -9.56 28.89
CA ALA A 21 34.67 -10.46 28.27
C ALA A 21 33.20 -10.01 28.41
N TRP A 22 32.92 -8.93 29.15
CA TRP A 22 31.54 -8.43 29.35
C TRP A 22 31.20 -7.19 28.53
N SER A 23 32.16 -6.59 27.82
CA SER A 23 31.97 -5.35 27.07
C SER A 23 31.78 -5.54 25.55
N MET A 24 31.66 -6.78 25.07
CA MET A 24 31.33 -7.10 23.67
C MET A 24 29.87 -7.56 23.47
N ILE A 25 28.92 -7.04 24.26
CA ILE A 25 27.54 -6.93 23.78
C ILE A 25 27.40 -5.50 23.27
N CYS A 26 28.08 -5.23 22.15
CA CYS A 26 27.86 -4.02 21.39
C CYS A 26 26.43 -4.11 20.86
N GLY A 27 25.56 -3.23 21.37
CA GLY A 27 24.14 -3.25 21.11
C GLY A 27 23.85 -3.32 19.61
N LEU A 28 23.36 -4.47 19.17
CA LEU A 28 22.36 -4.47 18.12
C LEU A 28 21.15 -3.75 18.71
N ALA A 29 21.11 -2.44 18.56
CA ALA A 29 19.85 -1.72 18.61
C ALA A 29 19.04 -2.31 17.45
N VAL A 30 18.28 -3.37 17.73
CA VAL A 30 17.08 -3.67 16.94
C VAL A 30 16.31 -2.36 17.02
N GLN A 31 16.30 -1.60 15.93
CA GLN A 31 15.36 -0.50 15.82
C GLN A 31 14.00 -1.17 15.98
N ALA A 32 13.35 -0.95 17.11
CA ALA A 32 11.96 -1.33 17.27
C ALA A 32 11.24 -0.61 16.13
N GLN A 33 10.80 -1.37 15.14
CA GLN A 33 9.92 -0.86 14.11
C GLN A 33 8.68 -0.37 14.86
N ASP A 34 8.33 0.91 14.68
CA ASP A 34 7.16 1.48 15.33
C ASP A 34 5.96 0.57 15.01
N ASP A 35 5.36 0.05 16.07
CA ASP A 35 4.39 -1.03 15.99
C ASP A 35 3.04 -0.45 15.55
N PHE A 36 2.61 -0.71 14.31
CA PHE A 36 1.32 -0.27 13.78
C PHE A 36 0.18 -1.18 14.26
N ASP A 37 -1.08 -0.75 14.08
CA ASP A 37 -2.25 -1.45 14.65
C ASP A 37 -2.96 -2.35 13.62
N PHE A 38 -3.10 -1.88 12.38
CA PHE A 38 -3.74 -2.61 11.29
C PHE A 38 -3.24 -2.14 9.92
N PHE A 39 -3.64 -2.82 8.84
CA PHE A 39 -3.44 -2.34 7.47
C PHE A 39 -4.76 -1.86 6.87
N TYR A 40 -4.69 -0.79 6.09
CA TYR A 40 -5.63 -0.57 5.00
C TYR A 40 -5.16 -1.28 3.74
N PHE A 41 -5.90 -2.27 3.27
CA PHE A 41 -5.81 -2.75 1.90
C PHE A 41 -6.74 -1.91 1.01
N VAL A 42 -6.15 -1.15 0.10
CA VAL A 42 -6.85 -0.14 -0.70
C VAL A 42 -6.89 -0.55 -2.16
N GLN A 43 -8.11 -0.58 -2.71
CA GLN A 43 -8.36 -0.77 -4.13
C GLN A 43 -8.95 0.51 -4.74
N GLN A 44 -8.64 0.78 -6.00
CA GLN A 44 -9.06 1.99 -6.72
C GLN A 44 -9.81 1.66 -8.03
N TRP A 45 -10.83 2.44 -8.34
CA TRP A 45 -11.55 2.36 -9.60
C TRP A 45 -10.83 3.16 -10.69
N PRO A 46 -10.39 2.55 -11.81
CA PRO A 46 -9.66 3.25 -12.87
C PRO A 46 -10.48 4.38 -13.51
N GLY A 47 -11.81 4.22 -13.66
CA GLY A 47 -12.68 5.26 -14.22
C GLY A 47 -12.58 6.58 -13.45
N SER A 48 -12.71 6.50 -12.12
CA SER A 48 -12.63 7.68 -11.25
C SER A 48 -11.22 8.24 -11.10
N TYR A 49 -10.17 7.47 -11.38
CA TYR A 49 -8.82 8.03 -11.50
C TYR A 49 -8.68 8.85 -12.79
N CYS A 50 -9.18 8.30 -13.89
CA CYS A 50 -8.95 8.79 -15.25
C CYS A 50 -9.84 9.96 -15.68
N ASP A 51 -11.03 10.13 -15.11
CA ASP A 51 -12.00 11.17 -15.51
C ASP A 51 -11.86 12.48 -14.72
N THR A 52 -10.86 12.58 -13.85
CA THR A 52 -10.50 13.84 -13.18
C THR A 52 -9.86 14.82 -14.15
N ARG A 53 -9.71 16.10 -13.76
CA ARG A 53 -8.98 17.10 -14.56
C ARG A 53 -7.51 16.76 -14.83
N ARG A 54 -6.93 15.83 -14.06
CA ARG A 54 -5.54 15.39 -14.25
C ARG A 54 -5.41 14.42 -15.44
N GLY A 55 -6.47 13.69 -15.78
CA GLY A 55 -6.39 12.58 -16.72
C GLY A 55 -5.53 11.43 -16.19
N CYS A 56 -5.30 10.44 -17.05
CA CYS A 56 -4.46 9.28 -16.75
C CYS A 56 -3.75 8.76 -18.00
N CYS A 57 -2.78 7.88 -17.79
CA CYS A 57 -2.08 7.18 -18.84
C CYS A 57 -2.19 5.68 -18.60
N PHE A 58 -2.37 4.91 -19.66
CA PHE A 58 -2.43 3.45 -19.54
C PHE A 58 -1.03 2.83 -19.52
N PRO A 59 -0.84 1.72 -18.78
CA PRO A 59 0.41 0.97 -18.81
C PRO A 59 0.84 0.59 -20.22
N LEU A 60 2.15 0.45 -20.42
CA LEU A 60 2.71 0.05 -21.71
C LEU A 60 2.47 -1.43 -22.05
N SER A 61 2.34 -2.26 -21.01
CA SER A 61 2.19 -3.72 -21.10
C SER A 61 0.81 -4.14 -21.58
N SER A 62 -0.25 -3.52 -21.03
CA SER A 62 -1.64 -3.87 -21.37
C SER A 62 -2.61 -2.72 -21.05
N ASN A 63 -3.79 -2.77 -21.67
CA ASN A 63 -4.89 -1.89 -21.30
C ASN A 63 -5.46 -2.34 -19.95
N PRO A 64 -5.71 -1.42 -19.00
CA PRO A 64 -6.34 -1.78 -17.74
C PRO A 64 -7.72 -2.41 -17.96
N LYS A 65 -8.07 -3.38 -17.13
CA LYS A 65 -9.41 -3.98 -17.12
C LYS A 65 -10.41 -3.02 -16.46
N ALA A 66 -11.69 -3.13 -16.80
CA ALA A 66 -12.77 -2.39 -16.13
C ALA A 66 -13.18 -3.04 -14.81
N VAL A 67 -12.19 -3.19 -13.93
CA VAL A 67 -12.30 -3.73 -12.57
C VAL A 67 -11.51 -2.81 -11.63
N PHE A 68 -11.77 -2.90 -10.33
CA PHE A 68 -10.90 -2.25 -9.34
C PHE A 68 -9.48 -2.82 -9.44
N GLY A 69 -8.46 -1.98 -9.27
CA GLY A 69 -7.07 -2.40 -9.14
C GLY A 69 -6.52 -2.08 -7.75
N ILE A 70 -5.44 -2.75 -7.35
CA ILE A 70 -4.74 -2.48 -6.10
C ILE A 70 -4.12 -1.07 -6.16
N HIS A 71 -4.30 -0.30 -5.09
CA HIS A 71 -3.50 0.89 -4.83
C HIS A 71 -2.38 0.56 -3.84
N GLY A 72 -2.71 -0.04 -2.69
CA GLY A 72 -1.68 -0.50 -1.78
C GLY A 72 -2.16 -1.13 -0.49
N LEU A 73 -1.20 -1.50 0.35
CA LEU A 73 -1.39 -2.14 1.65
C LEU A 73 -0.68 -1.28 2.71
N TRP A 74 -1.42 -0.49 3.48
CA TRP A 74 -0.84 0.60 4.25
C TRP A 74 -0.96 0.34 5.75
N PRO A 75 0.16 0.16 6.47
CA PRO A 75 0.17 0.19 7.93
C PRO A 75 -0.49 1.46 8.45
N ASN A 76 -1.33 1.33 9.47
CA ASN A 76 -2.11 2.43 10.04
C ASN A 76 -2.28 2.25 11.55
N TYR A 77 -2.49 3.35 12.25
CA TYR A 77 -2.81 3.37 13.68
C TYR A 77 -4.32 3.56 13.91
N ASP A 78 -4.81 3.12 15.07
CA ASP A 78 -6.22 3.24 15.46
C ASP A 78 -6.71 4.70 15.57
N ASP A 79 -5.79 5.65 15.77
CA ASP A 79 -6.10 7.09 15.82
C ASP A 79 -6.22 7.75 14.44
N GLY A 80 -5.99 6.99 13.37
CA GLY A 80 -6.05 7.45 11.98
C GLY A 80 -4.77 8.12 11.47
N SER A 81 -3.71 8.19 12.28
CA SER A 81 -2.35 8.46 11.78
C SER A 81 -1.73 7.18 11.19
N TRP A 82 -0.58 7.30 10.52
CA TRP A 82 0.12 6.18 9.92
C TRP A 82 1.64 6.38 9.98
N PRO A 83 2.42 5.29 10.05
CA PRO A 83 3.85 5.37 9.81
C PRO A 83 4.14 5.43 8.30
N ASP A 84 5.16 6.19 7.91
CA ASP A 84 5.67 6.20 6.54
C ASP A 84 7.20 6.28 6.48
N PHE A 85 7.78 5.79 5.37
CA PHE A 85 9.21 5.83 5.09
C PHE A 85 10.09 5.26 6.24
N CYS A 86 9.68 4.13 6.83
CA CYS A 86 10.25 3.61 8.08
C CYS A 86 11.70 3.12 7.98
N THR A 87 12.10 2.61 6.81
CA THR A 87 13.48 2.16 6.57
C THR A 87 14.02 2.69 5.24
N LYS A 88 15.32 2.52 5.02
CA LYS A 88 16.00 2.86 3.76
C LYS A 88 16.20 1.63 2.86
N GLU A 89 15.50 0.54 3.14
CA GLU A 89 15.58 -0.68 2.35
C GLU A 89 15.11 -0.41 0.91
N PRO A 90 15.99 -0.53 -0.09
CA PRO A 90 15.62 -0.22 -1.46
C PRO A 90 14.68 -1.29 -2.02
N PHE A 91 13.77 -0.86 -2.89
CA PHE A 91 12.95 -1.79 -3.68
C PHE A 91 13.85 -2.68 -4.55
N ASN A 92 13.64 -4.00 -4.47
CA ASN A 92 14.40 -5.01 -5.19
C ASN A 92 13.48 -5.86 -6.10
N PRO A 93 13.33 -5.54 -7.39
CA PRO A 93 12.41 -6.25 -8.29
C PRO A 93 12.74 -7.74 -8.45
N LYS A 94 13.97 -8.18 -8.15
CA LYS A 94 14.36 -9.59 -8.25
C LYS A 94 13.64 -10.48 -7.23
N GLU A 95 13.19 -9.91 -6.11
CA GLU A 95 12.41 -10.63 -5.11
C GLU A 95 10.96 -10.86 -5.53
N LEU A 96 10.51 -10.27 -6.64
CA LEU A 96 9.12 -10.31 -7.10
C LEU A 96 8.96 -11.04 -8.43
N ALA A 97 10.00 -11.77 -8.87
CA ALA A 97 10.02 -12.41 -10.19
C ALA A 97 8.87 -13.41 -10.41
N ASP A 98 8.32 -13.98 -9.33
CA ASP A 98 7.20 -14.92 -9.35
C ASP A 98 5.82 -14.24 -9.33
N VAL A 99 5.74 -12.96 -8.97
CA VAL A 99 4.46 -12.22 -8.83
C VAL A 99 4.34 -11.00 -9.74
N VAL A 100 5.42 -10.58 -10.41
CA VAL A 100 5.44 -9.33 -11.19
C VAL A 100 4.39 -9.27 -12.29
N ASP A 101 4.14 -10.38 -13.00
CA ASP A 101 3.11 -10.43 -14.05
C ASP A 101 1.70 -10.20 -13.48
N GLN A 102 1.43 -10.72 -12.27
CA GLN A 102 0.16 -10.47 -11.58
C GLN A 102 0.08 -9.04 -11.07
N MET A 103 1.20 -8.48 -10.60
CA MET A 103 1.28 -7.08 -10.18
C MET A 103 1.04 -6.11 -11.34
N ASP A 104 1.52 -6.43 -12.55
CA ASP A 104 1.23 -5.63 -13.75
C ASP A 104 -0.27 -5.60 -14.07
N ASP A 105 -0.94 -6.74 -13.91
CA ASP A 105 -2.35 -6.89 -14.22
C ASP A 105 -3.28 -6.25 -13.17
N ASP A 106 -2.94 -6.40 -11.89
CA ASP A 106 -3.83 -6.05 -10.77
C ASP A 106 -3.39 -4.80 -10.02
N TRP A 107 -2.11 -4.42 -10.09
CA TRP A 107 -1.49 -3.30 -9.37
C TRP A 107 -0.77 -2.32 -10.31
N GLY A 108 -1.29 -2.17 -11.53
CA GLY A 108 -0.72 -1.31 -12.56
C GLY A 108 -0.88 0.19 -12.26
N SER A 109 0.10 0.99 -12.70
CA SER A 109 0.06 2.45 -12.58
C SER A 109 -0.81 3.09 -13.66
N LEU A 110 -1.66 4.05 -13.26
CA LEU A 110 -2.42 4.92 -14.17
C LEU A 110 -1.81 6.33 -14.31
N ALA A 111 -0.66 6.58 -13.67
CA ALA A 111 0.01 7.87 -13.70
C ALA A 111 0.62 8.18 -15.07
N CYS A 112 0.71 9.47 -15.39
CA CYS A 112 1.39 9.96 -16.59
C CYS A 112 2.83 10.41 -16.30
N PRO A 113 3.78 10.21 -17.23
CA PRO A 113 3.63 9.48 -18.49
C PRO A 113 3.43 7.96 -18.29
N ALA A 114 2.91 7.27 -19.30
CA ALA A 114 2.76 5.82 -19.30
C ALA A 114 4.09 5.11 -18.92
N SER A 115 4.02 4.11 -18.05
CA SER A 115 5.19 3.40 -17.51
C SER A 115 4.88 1.92 -17.25
N ASP A 116 5.90 1.17 -16.84
CA ASP A 116 5.91 -0.25 -16.46
C ASP A 116 5.58 -0.46 -14.97
N SER A 117 4.91 0.49 -14.32
CA SER A 117 4.46 0.43 -12.91
C SER A 117 5.57 0.32 -11.85
N HIS A 118 6.82 0.06 -12.20
CA HIS A 118 7.93 -0.10 -11.25
C HIS A 118 8.13 1.10 -10.32
N SER A 119 7.96 2.32 -10.83
CA SER A 119 8.03 3.54 -10.01
C SER A 119 6.92 3.57 -8.96
N PHE A 120 5.71 3.11 -9.32
CA PHE A 120 4.58 3.03 -8.41
C PHE A 120 4.81 1.99 -7.32
N TRP A 121 5.26 0.78 -7.68
CA TRP A 121 5.59 -0.24 -6.69
C TRP A 121 6.76 0.16 -5.79
N THR A 122 7.76 0.85 -6.34
CA THR A 122 8.85 1.42 -5.55
C THR A 122 8.33 2.43 -4.52
N HIS A 123 7.38 3.28 -4.91
CA HIS A 123 6.74 4.24 -4.00
C HIS A 123 5.98 3.52 -2.88
N GLU A 124 5.11 2.57 -3.23
CA GLU A 124 4.32 1.80 -2.26
C GLU A 124 5.21 1.02 -1.29
N TRP A 125 6.29 0.40 -1.78
CA TRP A 125 7.27 -0.27 -0.92
C TRP A 125 7.96 0.73 0.01
N THR A 126 8.56 1.79 -0.54
CA THR A 126 9.39 2.71 0.23
C THR A 126 8.58 3.43 1.30
N LYS A 127 7.36 3.86 0.95
CA LYS A 127 6.49 4.64 1.84
C LYS A 127 5.74 3.75 2.83
N HIS A 128 5.19 2.62 2.41
CA HIS A 128 4.28 1.80 3.22
C HIS A 128 4.86 0.42 3.55
N GLY A 129 5.43 -0.28 2.56
CA GLY A 129 6.00 -1.61 2.73
C GLY A 129 7.12 -1.68 3.78
N THR A 130 8.01 -0.69 3.83
CA THR A 130 9.08 -0.61 4.84
C THR A 130 8.54 -0.50 6.27
N CYS A 131 7.28 -0.08 6.45
CA CYS A 131 6.62 0.03 7.74
C CYS A 131 5.81 -1.23 8.12
N SER A 132 5.67 -2.20 7.23
CA SER A 132 4.73 -3.33 7.37
C SER A 132 5.16 -4.45 8.32
N GLY A 133 6.44 -4.50 8.72
CA GLY A 133 7.01 -5.67 9.40
C GLY A 133 7.13 -6.93 8.51
N LEU A 134 6.75 -6.85 7.24
CA LEU A 134 6.90 -7.90 6.24
C LEU A 134 8.15 -7.64 5.39
N GLY A 135 8.79 -8.71 4.91
CA GLY A 135 9.77 -8.59 3.82
C GLY A 135 9.08 -8.22 2.51
N GLN A 136 9.83 -7.67 1.54
CA GLN A 136 9.26 -7.12 0.30
C GLN A 136 8.37 -8.11 -0.45
N HIS A 137 8.84 -9.34 -0.70
CA HIS A 137 8.02 -10.36 -1.35
C HIS A 137 6.72 -10.62 -0.56
N GLY A 138 6.81 -10.77 0.76
CA GLY A 138 5.66 -10.98 1.63
C GLY A 138 4.64 -9.85 1.58
N TYR A 139 5.10 -8.59 1.51
CA TYR A 139 4.24 -7.40 1.39
C TYR A 139 3.41 -7.43 0.10
N PHE A 140 4.07 -7.59 -1.06
CA PHE A 140 3.37 -7.62 -2.35
C PHE A 140 2.50 -8.85 -2.52
N GLN A 141 2.99 -10.03 -2.11
CA GLN A 141 2.21 -11.27 -2.14
C GLN A 141 0.95 -11.15 -1.29
N SER A 142 1.01 -10.50 -0.11
CA SER A 142 -0.16 -10.33 0.75
C SER A 142 -1.26 -9.52 0.06
N ALA A 143 -0.90 -8.41 -0.59
CA ALA A 143 -1.86 -7.59 -1.31
C ALA A 143 -2.47 -8.33 -2.52
N ILE A 144 -1.66 -9.08 -3.26
CA ILE A 144 -2.12 -9.92 -4.38
C ILE A 144 -3.08 -11.02 -3.89
N ASP A 145 -2.74 -11.69 -2.78
CA ASP A 145 -3.59 -12.71 -2.17
C ASP A 145 -4.93 -12.14 -1.70
N LEU A 146 -4.91 -10.96 -1.06
CA LEU A 146 -6.12 -10.25 -0.63
C LEU A 146 -6.98 -9.87 -1.83
N TYR A 147 -6.38 -9.31 -2.89
CA TYR A 147 -7.08 -8.97 -4.12
C TYR A 147 -7.75 -10.20 -4.76
N GLY A 148 -7.00 -11.29 -4.94
CA GLY A 148 -7.50 -12.49 -5.60
C GLY A 148 -8.58 -13.24 -4.81
N LYS A 149 -8.64 -13.10 -3.48
CA LYS A 149 -9.66 -13.73 -2.63
C LYS A 149 -10.96 -12.91 -2.54
N HIS A 150 -10.89 -11.60 -2.73
CA HIS A 150 -11.97 -10.67 -2.41
C HIS A 150 -12.37 -9.83 -3.64
N ASP A 151 -13.13 -10.43 -4.56
CA ASP A 151 -13.60 -9.78 -5.79
C ASP A 151 -14.69 -8.74 -5.52
N ILE A 152 -14.27 -7.49 -5.27
CA ILE A 152 -15.19 -6.38 -5.00
C ILE A 152 -15.98 -5.97 -6.25
N THR A 153 -15.41 -6.10 -7.46
CA THR A 153 -16.10 -5.72 -8.70
C THR A 153 -17.24 -6.69 -8.97
N GLY A 154 -16.99 -8.00 -8.83
CA GLY A 154 -18.01 -9.05 -8.95
C GLY A 154 -19.08 -8.94 -7.87
N ALA A 155 -18.72 -8.60 -6.63
CA ALA A 155 -19.66 -8.38 -5.55
C ALA A 155 -20.65 -7.24 -5.86
N LEU A 156 -20.15 -6.10 -6.34
CA LEU A 156 -20.96 -4.97 -6.79
C LEU A 156 -21.88 -5.36 -7.96
N ALA A 157 -21.33 -6.03 -8.97
CA ALA A 157 -22.10 -6.46 -10.13
C ALA A 157 -23.24 -7.42 -9.77
N LYS A 158 -22.99 -8.36 -8.85
CA LYS A 158 -24.01 -9.29 -8.33
C LYS A 158 -25.16 -8.57 -7.60
N ALA A 159 -24.87 -7.42 -6.99
CA ALA A 159 -25.87 -6.55 -6.37
C ALA A 159 -26.56 -5.60 -7.36
N GLY A 160 -26.22 -5.65 -8.66
CA GLY A 160 -26.75 -4.74 -9.67
C GLY A 160 -26.13 -3.34 -9.63
N ILE A 161 -24.98 -3.18 -8.96
CA ILE A 161 -24.20 -1.94 -8.91
C ILE A 161 -23.12 -2.04 -9.99
N LEU A 162 -23.33 -1.36 -11.10
CA LEU A 162 -22.48 -1.44 -12.29
C LEU A 162 -21.78 -0.10 -12.54
N PRO A 163 -20.58 -0.08 -13.16
CA PRO A 163 -19.91 1.14 -13.60
C PRO A 163 -20.60 1.70 -14.84
N ASP A 164 -21.81 2.23 -14.68
CA ASP A 164 -22.72 2.66 -15.74
C ASP A 164 -23.04 4.17 -15.70
N GLY A 165 -22.27 4.94 -14.92
CA GLY A 165 -22.47 6.38 -14.71
C GLY A 165 -23.69 6.72 -13.84
N LYS A 166 -24.38 5.72 -13.30
CA LYS A 166 -25.48 5.96 -12.36
C LYS A 166 -24.96 6.20 -10.97
N HIS A 167 -25.85 6.73 -10.14
CA HIS A 167 -25.61 6.96 -8.73
C HIS A 167 -26.16 5.82 -7.89
N TYR A 168 -25.38 5.39 -6.91
CA TYR A 168 -25.72 4.32 -5.99
C TYR A 168 -25.59 4.81 -4.55
N GLN A 169 -26.42 4.27 -3.65
CA GLN A 169 -26.31 4.58 -2.23
C GLN A 169 -25.03 3.97 -1.66
N VAL A 170 -24.27 4.76 -0.91
CA VAL A 170 -23.00 4.31 -0.30
C VAL A 170 -23.22 3.12 0.62
N ASP A 171 -24.35 3.08 1.34
CA ASP A 171 -24.67 1.93 2.19
C ASP A 171 -24.92 0.66 1.34
N ALA A 172 -25.56 0.77 0.18
CA ALA A 172 -25.75 -0.38 -0.72
C ALA A 172 -24.39 -0.88 -1.27
N ILE A 173 -23.47 0.04 -1.60
CA ILE A 173 -22.10 -0.29 -2.01
C ILE A 173 -21.38 -1.07 -0.89
N ARG A 174 -21.42 -0.55 0.36
CA ARG A 174 -20.79 -1.21 1.52
C ARG A 174 -21.32 -2.62 1.75
N HIS A 175 -22.65 -2.79 1.74
CA HIS A 175 -23.28 -4.09 1.97
C HIS A 175 -23.04 -5.07 0.83
N ALA A 176 -22.95 -4.60 -0.42
CA ALA A 176 -22.59 -5.47 -1.54
C ALA A 176 -21.15 -5.98 -1.38
N ILE A 177 -20.20 -5.10 -1.07
CA ILE A 177 -18.79 -5.46 -0.91
C ILE A 177 -18.58 -6.35 0.33
N SER A 178 -19.28 -6.10 1.44
CA SER A 178 -19.10 -6.90 2.66
C SER A 178 -19.43 -8.40 2.47
N THR A 179 -20.18 -8.77 1.44
CA THR A 179 -20.45 -10.17 1.08
C THR A 179 -19.21 -10.97 0.69
N VAL A 180 -18.14 -10.29 0.26
CA VAL A 180 -16.84 -10.92 -0.02
C VAL A 180 -15.81 -10.61 1.06
N LEU A 181 -16.18 -9.94 2.15
CA LEU A 181 -15.29 -9.53 3.24
C LEU A 181 -15.70 -10.12 4.60
N ASP A 182 -16.27 -11.33 4.63
CA ASP A 182 -16.74 -11.99 5.85
C ASP A 182 -17.75 -11.16 6.68
N GLY A 183 -18.48 -10.25 6.02
CA GLY A 183 -19.43 -9.35 6.64
C GLY A 183 -18.84 -8.01 7.11
N HIS A 184 -17.51 -7.84 7.07
CA HIS A 184 -16.83 -6.60 7.44
C HIS A 184 -17.17 -5.47 6.48
N LEU A 185 -17.50 -4.30 7.02
CA LEU A 185 -17.88 -3.14 6.21
C LEU A 185 -16.63 -2.36 5.76
N PRO A 186 -16.45 -2.11 4.45
CA PRO A 186 -15.33 -1.31 3.97
C PRO A 186 -15.59 0.20 4.11
N GLY A 187 -14.50 0.95 4.17
CA GLY A 187 -14.51 2.39 3.95
C GLY A 187 -14.69 2.68 2.46
N ILE A 188 -15.54 3.65 2.12
CA ILE A 188 -15.78 4.04 0.72
C ILE A 188 -15.28 5.47 0.55
N ASP A 189 -14.23 5.67 -0.22
CA ASP A 189 -13.62 6.97 -0.50
C ASP A 189 -14.04 7.50 -1.88
N CYS A 190 -14.21 8.82 -1.95
CA CYS A 190 -14.72 9.51 -3.13
C CYS A 190 -13.83 10.67 -3.54
N ASN A 191 -13.58 10.78 -4.84
CA ASN A 191 -12.99 11.97 -5.43
C ASN A 191 -14.04 12.77 -6.22
N LYS A 192 -13.58 13.69 -7.08
CA LYS A 192 -14.43 14.41 -8.02
C LYS A 192 -13.92 14.28 -9.45
N ASP A 193 -14.85 14.09 -10.39
CA ASP A 193 -14.56 14.08 -11.82
C ASP A 193 -14.17 15.49 -12.33
N GLY A 194 -13.89 15.62 -13.62
CA GLY A 194 -13.58 16.90 -14.27
C GLY A 194 -14.66 17.98 -14.13
N HIS A 195 -15.92 17.56 -13.95
CA HIS A 195 -17.12 18.38 -13.81
C HIS A 195 -17.47 18.73 -12.36
N GLY A 196 -16.81 18.10 -11.38
CA GLY A 196 -17.04 18.30 -9.95
C GLY A 196 -18.07 17.35 -9.33
N ASN A 197 -18.56 16.34 -10.07
CA ASN A 197 -19.45 15.29 -9.55
C ASN A 197 -18.69 14.38 -8.60
N ARG A 198 -19.36 13.91 -7.56
CA ARG A 198 -18.75 13.02 -6.56
C ARG A 198 -18.95 11.56 -6.97
N GLN A 199 -17.86 10.80 -6.96
CA GLN A 199 -17.83 9.47 -7.53
C GLN A 199 -17.04 8.49 -6.67
N LEU A 200 -17.41 7.20 -6.76
CA LEU A 200 -16.77 6.08 -6.09
C LEU A 200 -15.33 5.93 -6.59
N TYR A 201 -14.36 6.24 -5.74
CA TYR A 201 -12.95 6.25 -6.13
C TYR A 201 -12.19 5.07 -5.56
N GLN A 202 -12.19 4.90 -4.24
CA GLN A 202 -11.40 3.88 -3.55
C GLN A 202 -12.22 3.13 -2.51
N VAL A 203 -11.84 1.88 -2.29
CA VAL A 203 -12.42 0.99 -1.27
C VAL A 203 -11.31 0.62 -0.30
N TYR A 204 -11.55 0.88 0.98
CA TYR A 204 -10.62 0.66 2.09
C TYR A 204 -11.08 -0.56 2.89
N ILE A 205 -10.28 -1.61 2.87
CA ILE A 205 -10.53 -2.88 3.58
C ILE A 205 -9.52 -2.97 4.71
N CYS A 206 -9.96 -3.29 5.93
CA CYS A 206 -9.04 -3.41 7.06
C CYS A 206 -8.56 -4.84 7.24
N VAL A 207 -7.26 -4.97 7.44
CA VAL A 207 -6.55 -6.24 7.55
C VAL A 207 -5.69 -6.21 8.81
N GLY A 208 -5.65 -7.33 9.55
CA GLY A 208 -4.82 -7.49 10.73
C GLY A 208 -3.33 -7.42 10.40
N LYS A 209 -2.50 -7.27 11.44
CA LYS A 209 -1.04 -7.10 11.34
C LYS A 209 -0.30 -8.25 10.67
N ASP A 210 -0.94 -9.39 10.50
CA ASP A 210 -0.41 -10.52 9.73
C ASP A 210 -0.46 -10.28 8.20
N GLY A 211 -1.09 -9.18 7.77
CA GLY A 211 -1.27 -8.80 6.37
C GLY A 211 -2.32 -9.65 5.64
N LYS A 212 -3.07 -10.50 6.33
CA LYS A 212 -3.91 -11.54 5.70
C LYS A 212 -5.33 -11.63 6.25
N THR A 213 -5.49 -11.45 7.55
CA THR A 213 -6.78 -11.66 8.22
C THR A 213 -7.63 -10.41 8.07
N LEU A 214 -8.82 -10.53 7.47
CA LEU A 214 -9.78 -9.42 7.46
C LEU A 214 -10.22 -9.10 8.89
N ILE A 215 -10.39 -7.81 9.17
CA ILE A 215 -10.88 -7.31 10.46
C ILE A 215 -11.91 -6.21 10.23
N GLU A 216 -12.68 -5.92 11.28
CA GLU A 216 -13.44 -4.67 11.28
C GLU A 216 -12.52 -3.47 11.32
N CYS A 217 -12.84 -2.48 10.49
CA CYS A 217 -12.09 -1.25 10.46
C CYS A 217 -12.23 -0.47 11.78
N PRO A 218 -11.11 -0.22 12.50
CA PRO A 218 -11.14 0.59 13.72
C PRO A 218 -11.58 2.03 13.43
N ILE A 219 -11.18 2.53 12.26
CA ILE A 219 -11.50 3.86 11.75
C ILE A 219 -11.69 3.78 10.23
N PHE A 220 -12.39 4.75 9.64
CA PHE A 220 -12.56 4.90 8.19
C PHE A 220 -11.81 6.13 7.66
N PRO A 221 -11.46 6.18 6.36
CA PRO A 221 -10.72 7.29 5.75
C PRO A 221 -11.48 8.62 5.82
N ARG A 222 -10.78 9.75 5.97
CA ARG A 222 -11.42 11.07 6.19
C ARG A 222 -12.38 11.52 5.08
N ASN A 223 -12.13 11.10 3.85
CA ASN A 223 -12.85 11.54 2.65
C ASN A 223 -14.06 10.64 2.31
N GLU A 224 -14.61 9.92 3.30
CA GLU A 224 -15.73 8.99 3.10
C GLU A 224 -16.88 9.56 2.26
N CYS A 225 -17.29 8.77 1.28
CA CYS A 225 -18.51 8.95 0.52
C CYS A 225 -19.72 9.05 1.46
N LYS A 226 -20.70 9.88 1.08
CA LYS A 226 -21.95 10.06 1.84
C LYS A 226 -23.13 10.10 0.87
N GLY A 227 -24.27 9.57 1.30
CA GLY A 227 -25.49 9.55 0.49
C GLY A 227 -25.33 8.71 -0.75
N SER A 228 -25.51 9.32 -1.92
CA SER A 228 -25.40 8.65 -3.21
C SER A 228 -24.21 9.19 -4.00
N VAL A 229 -23.49 8.30 -4.69
CA VAL A 229 -22.28 8.63 -5.45
C VAL A 229 -22.32 7.96 -6.82
N GLU A 230 -21.74 8.59 -7.81
CA GLU A 230 -21.60 8.04 -9.15
C GLU A 230 -20.64 6.84 -9.17
N PHE A 231 -20.95 5.82 -9.97
CA PHE A 231 -20.00 4.79 -10.35
C PHE A 231 -19.70 4.94 -11.85
N PRO A 232 -18.62 5.66 -12.22
CA PRO A 232 -18.42 6.08 -13.61
C PRO A 232 -18.04 4.91 -14.50
N VAL A 233 -18.40 5.03 -15.77
CA VAL A 233 -18.00 4.09 -16.81
C VAL A 233 -16.48 4.14 -16.98
N PHE A 234 -15.85 2.98 -17.15
CA PHE A 234 -14.47 2.89 -17.61
C PHE A 234 -14.41 2.04 -18.89
N ASP A 235 -14.01 2.67 -19.99
CA ASP A 235 -13.83 1.99 -21.27
C ASP A 235 -12.35 2.06 -21.72
N PRO A 236 -11.59 0.97 -21.54
CA PRO A 236 -10.18 0.95 -21.90
C PRO A 236 -9.90 1.03 -23.42
N HIS A 237 -10.90 0.81 -24.28
CA HIS A 237 -10.74 0.95 -25.72
C HIS A 237 -10.89 2.39 -26.19
N HIS A 238 -11.80 3.15 -25.58
CA HIS A 238 -12.03 4.56 -25.93
C HIS A 238 -10.91 5.49 -25.41
N HIS A 239 -10.32 5.19 -24.25
CA HIS A 239 -9.26 6.03 -23.69
C HIS A 239 -7.97 6.04 -24.50
N ARG A 240 -7.58 4.92 -25.14
CA ARG A 240 -6.34 4.82 -25.93
C ARG A 240 -6.34 5.76 -27.15
N LEU A 241 -7.51 6.02 -27.73
CA LEU A 241 -7.67 6.88 -28.91
C LEU A 241 -7.42 8.36 -28.57
N ASN A 242 -7.72 8.79 -27.34
CA ASN A 242 -7.52 10.18 -26.90
C ASN A 242 -6.09 10.46 -26.41
N SER A 243 -5.40 9.46 -25.84
CA SER A 243 -4.00 9.58 -25.43
C SER A 243 -2.99 9.64 -26.59
N GLY A 244 -3.39 9.24 -27.80
CA GLY A 244 -2.57 9.37 -29.02
C GLY A 244 -2.51 10.77 -29.63
N GLY A 245 -3.23 11.75 -29.05
CA GLY A 245 -3.29 13.14 -29.53
C GLY A 245 -2.73 14.18 -28.55
N ALA A 246 -2.24 13.76 -27.38
CA ALA A 246 -1.60 14.66 -26.43
C ALA A 246 -0.17 14.97 -26.90
N ASN A 247 -0.05 15.96 -27.78
CA ASN A 247 1.22 16.58 -28.11
C ASN A 247 1.95 16.97 -26.82
N ASP A 248 3.23 16.63 -26.82
CA ASP A 248 4.32 17.17 -26.01
C ASP A 248 4.17 18.69 -25.81
N THR A 249 3.50 19.10 -24.74
CA THR A 249 3.71 20.42 -24.15
C THR A 249 4.03 20.20 -22.69
N GLY A 250 5.33 20.07 -22.42
CA GLY A 250 5.90 19.99 -21.10
C GLY A 250 5.26 20.97 -20.13
N MET A 251 4.81 20.46 -18.98
CA MET A 251 4.42 21.28 -17.86
C MET A 251 4.88 20.62 -16.56
N ARG A 252 5.83 21.33 -15.94
CA ARG A 252 6.45 21.20 -14.63
C ARG A 252 5.70 20.35 -13.60
N SER A 253 6.47 19.44 -13.01
CA SER A 253 6.29 18.89 -11.67
C SER A 253 6.23 20.02 -10.63
N ASP A 254 5.14 20.08 -9.88
CA ASP A 254 5.12 20.73 -8.56
C ASP A 254 4.36 19.80 -7.59
N HIS A 255 5.13 19.30 -6.62
CA HIS A 255 4.77 18.68 -5.33
C HIS A 255 4.18 17.26 -5.31
#